data_AF-A0AAP0R904-F1
#
_entry.id   AF-A0AAP0R904-F1
#
_cell.length_a   1.000
_cell.length_b   1.000
_cell.length_c   1.000
_cell.angle_alpha   90.00
_cell.angle_beta   90.00
_cell.angle_gamma   90.00
#
_symmetry.space_group_name_H-M   'P 1'
#
loop_
_entity.id
_entity.type
_entity.pdbx_description
1 polymer ?
#
loop_
_entity_poly.entity_id
_entity_poly.type
_entity_poly.pdbx_seq_one_letter_code
_entity_poly.pdbx_strand_id
1 'polypeptide(L)'
;MSMLSHEGEIILNSYTAYCLTVLCSFHLLRNRHGFMGIVGAWETLFKLDLLIKRGHHILIATFDKKTCNIFCYTKFNLPRVFLGRLGDRVKKHLKPMSVFRNLPYFFINRVDEKRMGFSELVRFVLLSGMLLSVAEGNVHYYDFVVKETNFTKLCNTKSMLTVNDSFPGPVIRAHKGDTIFVNVHNQGDYGITIHWHGVKQPRNPWSDGPEYITQCPIEPGSNFTYEVILSKEEGTLWWHAHSDWTRAGVHGAIVVYPAAGTTYPFPKPDGEEIIVFGSWYFGDVNKMVEEDLITGSDTPRSDAYTINGEPGDFCNCSSETTFRRVIDYGKTYLLRLVNAVMNAELFFAIAQHNLTVVGMDGAYLKPIVTSYIMISPGQTMDILVTANQPLGYYYMAVRQFDSVRPDDTDYDMTNATAILMYRGNYTPPSSPFFPSTLPPYEDVLAAINFTKLLRSLASPEYPINVPRHITTRMYIVASMNQIIFPNNQTSLASSMNNISWGNPTTDVLLAYYRY
;
A
#
# COMPACT_ATOMS: atom_id res chain seq x y z
N MET A 1 29.27 5.64 8.65
CA MET A 1 28.29 6.61 9.22
C MET A 1 28.07 6.31 10.71
N SER A 2 27.71 7.32 11.51
CA SER A 2 27.48 7.19 12.95
C SER A 2 26.02 7.51 13.30
N MET A 3 25.22 6.49 13.65
CA MET A 3 23.92 6.70 14.26
C MET A 3 24.11 7.31 15.66
N LEU A 4 23.59 8.52 15.88
CA LEU A 4 23.48 9.11 17.22
C LEU A 4 22.06 8.94 17.74
N SER A 5 21.89 8.05 18.72
CA SER A 5 20.62 7.89 19.42
C SER A 5 20.41 9.01 20.44
N HIS A 6 19.41 9.86 20.21
CA HIS A 6 18.87 10.76 21.23
C HIS A 6 17.34 10.76 21.27
N GLU A 7 16.80 11.18 22.42
CA GLU A 7 15.44 10.85 22.87
C GLU A 7 14.36 11.70 22.17
N GLY A 8 13.92 11.22 21.01
CA GLY A 8 12.63 11.55 20.41
C GLY A 8 11.79 10.29 20.23
N GLU A 9 10.46 10.43 20.21
CA GLU A 9 9.58 9.34 19.80
C GLU A 9 9.82 9.01 18.33
N ILE A 10 10.54 7.92 18.05
CA ILE A 10 10.77 7.45 16.68
C ILE A 10 9.44 6.94 16.14
N ILE A 11 8.79 7.74 15.30
CA ILE A 11 7.69 7.30 14.45
C ILE A 11 8.30 6.42 13.35
N LEU A 12 8.50 5.15 13.68
CA LEU A 12 8.85 4.10 12.73
C LEU A 12 7.70 3.92 11.75
N ASN A 13 7.76 4.59 10.59
CA ASN A 13 6.85 4.32 9.49
C ASN A 13 6.91 2.83 9.14
N SER A 14 5.73 2.21 9.10
CA SER A 14 5.55 0.86 9.68
C SER A 14 5.83 -0.31 8.72
N TYR A 15 7.06 -0.42 8.22
CA TYR A 15 7.47 -1.54 7.35
C TYR A 15 8.24 -2.68 8.06
N THR A 16 8.67 -2.50 9.32
CA THR A 16 9.38 -3.54 10.08
C THR A 16 8.52 -4.29 11.11
N ALA A 17 7.31 -3.81 11.38
CA ALA A 17 6.43 -4.39 12.42
C ALA A 17 5.54 -5.56 11.93
N TYR A 18 5.27 -5.66 10.62
CA TYR A 18 4.26 -6.60 10.09
C TYR A 18 4.76 -8.01 9.76
N CYS A 19 6.08 -8.25 9.70
CA CYS A 19 6.63 -9.60 9.53
C CYS A 19 6.59 -10.47 10.80
N LEU A 20 6.12 -9.96 11.95
CA LEU A 20 5.88 -10.77 13.16
C LEU A 20 4.49 -10.49 13.77
N THR A 21 3.44 -10.99 13.11
CA THR A 21 2.12 -11.16 13.76
C THR A 21 1.47 -12.52 13.46
N VAL A 22 2.29 -13.54 13.19
CA VAL A 22 1.86 -14.94 13.01
C VAL A 22 2.52 -15.86 14.05
N LEU A 23 2.45 -15.47 15.33
CA LEU A 23 2.78 -16.34 16.47
C LEU A 23 1.98 -15.90 17.71
N CYS A 24 1.44 -16.89 18.44
CA CYS A 24 0.79 -16.75 19.74
C CYS A 24 -0.40 -15.78 19.87
N SER A 25 -1.61 -16.25 19.52
CA SER A 25 -2.82 -16.03 20.36
C SER A 25 -3.99 -16.98 20.03
N PHE A 26 -3.88 -18.24 20.46
CA PHE A 26 -5.04 -19.02 20.94
C PHE A 26 -4.57 -19.93 22.08
N HIS A 27 -5.35 -20.01 23.16
CA HIS A 27 -5.00 -20.79 24.34
C HIS A 27 -6.19 -21.63 24.82
N LEU A 28 -5.89 -22.86 25.26
CA LEU A 28 -6.78 -23.78 25.98
C LEU A 28 -8.10 -24.20 25.30
N LEU A 29 -8.03 -25.32 24.57
CA LEU A 29 -8.94 -26.45 24.85
C LEU A 29 -8.19 -27.78 24.80
N ARG A 30 -7.59 -28.16 25.93
CA ARG A 30 -6.84 -29.42 26.09
C ARG A 30 -7.79 -30.56 26.42
N ASN A 31 -8.12 -31.40 25.44
CA ASN A 31 -8.72 -32.71 25.70
C ASN A 31 -7.68 -33.83 25.51
N ARG A 32 -7.65 -34.78 26.46
CA ARG A 32 -6.83 -36.00 26.38
C ARG A 32 -7.58 -37.04 25.56
N HIS A 33 -6.92 -37.71 24.60
CA HIS A 33 -6.88 -39.17 24.43
C HIS A 33 -6.32 -39.56 23.04
N GLY A 34 -5.55 -40.65 22.99
CA GLY A 34 -5.36 -41.45 21.77
C GLY A 34 -4.15 -41.07 20.89
N PHE A 35 -3.22 -42.02 20.77
CA PHE A 35 -2.17 -42.05 19.75
C PHE A 35 -2.55 -43.10 18.67
N MET A 36 -1.74 -43.16 17.61
CA MET A 36 -1.42 -44.35 16.79
C MET A 36 -2.13 -44.50 15.43
N GLY A 37 -1.32 -44.66 14.38
CA GLY A 37 -1.74 -44.98 13.01
C GLY A 37 -0.68 -44.68 11.95
N ILE A 38 0.31 -45.57 11.77
CA ILE A 38 1.25 -45.54 10.63
C ILE A 38 0.89 -46.69 9.69
N VAL A 39 0.76 -46.42 8.38
CA VAL A 39 0.79 -47.43 7.31
C VAL A 39 1.63 -46.87 6.15
N GLY A 40 2.44 -47.74 5.53
CA GLY A 40 3.47 -47.35 4.56
C GLY A 40 2.97 -46.97 3.16
N ALA A 41 3.88 -46.43 2.36
CA ALA A 41 3.64 -46.02 0.97
C ALA A 41 3.78 -47.17 -0.04
N TRP A 42 3.14 -47.01 -1.20
CA TRP A 42 3.59 -47.46 -2.54
C TRP A 42 2.91 -46.55 -3.59
N GLU A 43 3.48 -46.47 -4.80
CA GLU A 43 3.18 -45.40 -5.76
C GLU A 43 1.96 -45.65 -6.65
N THR A 44 1.07 -44.66 -6.80
CA THR A 44 0.49 -44.27 -8.12
C THR A 44 -0.33 -42.96 -8.06
N LEU A 45 -0.37 -42.27 -9.21
CA LEU A 45 -1.26 -41.15 -9.61
C LEU A 45 -2.37 -40.70 -8.63
N PHE A 46 -2.09 -39.69 -7.79
CA PHE A 46 -3.13 -38.97 -7.06
C PHE A 46 -3.75 -37.83 -7.87
N LYS A 47 -5.02 -38.00 -8.27
CA LYS A 47 -5.99 -36.89 -8.28
C LYS A 47 -6.38 -36.61 -6.83
N LEU A 48 -6.52 -35.33 -6.48
CA LEU A 48 -7.01 -34.90 -5.16
C LEU A 48 -8.43 -34.34 -5.29
N ASP A 49 -9.42 -35.22 -5.33
CA ASP A 49 -10.84 -34.82 -5.43
C ASP A 49 -11.36 -34.34 -4.06
N LEU A 50 -11.55 -33.03 -3.91
CA LEU A 50 -11.97 -32.42 -2.64
C LEU A 50 -13.50 -32.46 -2.46
N LEU A 51 -13.99 -33.46 -1.72
CA LEU A 51 -15.43 -33.70 -1.51
C LEU A 51 -16.04 -32.87 -0.37
N ILE A 52 -16.48 -31.64 -0.68
CA ILE A 52 -17.25 -30.81 0.25
C ILE A 52 -18.75 -31.10 0.10
N LYS A 53 -19.41 -31.51 1.20
CA LYS A 53 -20.85 -31.82 1.24
C LYS A 53 -21.60 -30.92 2.21
N ARG A 54 -22.39 -29.98 1.69
CA ARG A 54 -23.40 -29.19 2.43
C ARG A 54 -24.76 -29.36 1.76
N GLY A 55 -25.73 -29.93 2.49
CA GLY A 55 -27.08 -30.19 1.98
C GLY A 55 -27.10 -31.20 0.83
N HIS A 56 -27.95 -30.95 -0.17
CA HIS A 56 -28.17 -31.82 -1.32
C HIS A 56 -27.18 -31.61 -2.49
N HIS A 57 -26.24 -30.67 -2.36
CA HIS A 57 -25.25 -30.40 -3.40
C HIS A 57 -23.91 -31.08 -3.09
N ILE A 58 -23.28 -31.57 -4.16
CA ILE A 58 -21.90 -32.03 -4.16
C ILE A 58 -21.16 -31.12 -5.14
N LEU A 59 -20.15 -30.42 -4.64
CA LEU A 59 -19.16 -29.75 -5.48
C LEU A 59 -18.04 -30.74 -5.75
N ILE A 60 -17.58 -30.81 -7.01
CA ILE A 60 -16.34 -31.52 -7.37
C ILE A 60 -15.42 -30.48 -8.01
N ALA A 61 -14.26 -30.29 -7.39
CA ALA A 61 -13.16 -29.51 -7.94
C ALA A 61 -12.04 -30.48 -8.33
N THR A 62 -11.49 -30.31 -9.53
CA THR A 62 -10.36 -31.10 -10.02
C THR A 62 -9.23 -30.16 -10.47
N PHE A 63 -8.00 -30.48 -10.06
CA PHE A 63 -6.81 -29.67 -10.30
C PHE A 63 -5.89 -30.32 -11.35
N ASP A 64 -5.44 -29.54 -12.34
CA ASP A 64 -4.41 -29.97 -13.30
C ASP A 64 -3.05 -29.34 -12.96
N LYS A 65 -2.07 -30.20 -12.61
CA LYS A 65 -0.69 -29.81 -12.32
C LYS A 65 0.09 -29.29 -13.53
N LYS A 66 -0.39 -29.45 -14.77
CA LYS A 66 0.29 -28.95 -15.98
C LYS A 66 -0.12 -27.56 -16.42
N THR A 67 -1.27 -27.05 -15.97
CA THR A 67 -1.78 -25.73 -16.41
C THR A 67 -2.22 -24.82 -15.25
N CYS A 68 -2.06 -25.26 -13.99
CA CYS A 68 -2.49 -24.56 -12.77
C CYS A 68 -3.97 -24.11 -12.74
N ASN A 69 -4.83 -24.71 -13.58
CA ASN A 69 -6.26 -24.36 -13.65
C ASN A 69 -7.09 -25.21 -12.67
N ILE A 70 -8.14 -24.61 -12.13
CA ILE A 70 -9.14 -25.25 -11.26
C ILE A 70 -10.46 -25.32 -12.02
N PHE A 71 -10.99 -26.54 -12.21
CA PHE A 71 -12.31 -26.74 -12.80
C PHE A 71 -13.31 -27.17 -11.72
N CYS A 72 -14.40 -26.40 -11.58
CA CYS A 72 -15.46 -26.61 -10.61
C CYS A 72 -16.79 -26.99 -11.29
N TYR A 73 -17.39 -28.11 -10.89
CA TYR A 73 -18.67 -28.57 -11.42
C TYR A 73 -19.70 -28.75 -10.31
N THR A 74 -20.93 -28.26 -10.53
CA THR A 74 -22.07 -28.42 -9.63
C THR A 74 -23.05 -29.47 -10.18
N LYS A 75 -23.36 -30.50 -9.38
CA LYS A 75 -24.29 -31.55 -9.79
C LYS A 75 -25.64 -31.40 -9.06
N PHE A 76 -26.68 -31.04 -9.81
CA PHE A 76 -28.07 -31.07 -9.34
C PHE A 76 -28.68 -32.45 -9.58
N ASN A 77 -29.39 -32.98 -8.58
CA ASN A 77 -30.23 -34.18 -8.71
C ASN A 77 -31.62 -33.89 -8.14
N LEU A 78 -32.65 -34.02 -8.98
CA LEU A 78 -34.06 -34.11 -8.57
C LEU A 78 -34.61 -35.52 -8.87
N PRO A 79 -35.71 -35.98 -8.23
CA PRO A 79 -35.85 -37.40 -7.91
C PRO A 79 -36.91 -38.16 -8.71
N ARG A 80 -36.76 -39.51 -8.82
CA ARG A 80 -37.79 -40.48 -8.38
C ARG A 80 -37.36 -41.96 -8.46
N VAL A 81 -37.88 -42.75 -7.49
CA VAL A 81 -38.28 -44.18 -7.54
C VAL A 81 -37.24 -45.25 -7.93
N PHE A 82 -36.90 -46.12 -6.96
CA PHE A 82 -37.33 -47.54 -6.98
C PHE A 82 -37.34 -48.15 -5.56
N LEU A 83 -37.95 -49.33 -5.38
CA LEU A 83 -38.19 -49.99 -4.08
C LEU A 83 -37.00 -50.86 -3.62
N GLY A 84 -36.84 -51.02 -2.30
CA GLY A 84 -36.00 -52.04 -1.67
C GLY A 84 -36.23 -52.15 -0.15
N ARG A 85 -36.44 -53.36 0.38
CA ARG A 85 -36.64 -53.64 1.82
C ARG A 85 -35.42 -54.34 2.42
N LEU A 86 -35.04 -53.96 3.65
CA LEU A 86 -34.53 -54.73 4.83
C LEU A 86 -34.07 -53.63 5.84
N GLY A 87 -34.26 -53.67 7.17
CA GLY A 87 -34.62 -54.73 8.12
C GLY A 87 -33.37 -55.24 8.85
N ASP A 88 -33.25 -55.34 10.19
CA ASP A 88 -34.07 -54.97 11.37
C ASP A 88 -33.16 -55.16 12.64
N ARG A 89 -33.54 -54.67 13.85
CA ARG A 89 -32.92 -54.97 15.19
C ARG A 89 -31.49 -54.40 15.45
N VAL A 90 -30.96 -54.19 16.67
CA VAL A 90 -31.40 -54.15 18.09
C VAL A 90 -30.31 -53.35 18.89
N LYS A 91 -30.46 -52.55 19.97
CA LYS A 91 -31.53 -52.06 20.90
C LYS A 91 -31.38 -52.56 22.36
N LYS A 92 -31.21 -51.64 23.34
CA LYS A 92 -30.87 -51.77 24.80
C LYS A 92 -29.36 -51.57 25.11
N HIS A 93 -28.90 -50.99 26.23
CA HIS A 93 -29.47 -50.31 27.42
C HIS A 93 -28.36 -49.37 28.02
N LEU A 94 -28.44 -48.56 29.09
CA LEU A 94 -29.44 -48.29 30.15
C LEU A 94 -29.37 -46.78 30.60
N LYS A 95 -29.52 -46.47 31.91
CA LYS A 95 -29.45 -45.19 32.67
C LYS A 95 -29.26 -45.54 34.18
N PRO A 96 -29.17 -44.61 35.16
CA PRO A 96 -28.80 -43.18 35.16
C PRO A 96 -27.65 -42.84 36.15
N MET A 97 -27.18 -41.59 36.16
CA MET A 97 -26.76 -40.92 37.40
C MET A 97 -27.06 -39.41 37.30
N SER A 98 -27.42 -38.77 38.41
CA SER A 98 -27.92 -37.39 38.42
C SER A 98 -27.36 -36.58 39.58
N VAL A 99 -26.68 -35.46 39.30
CA VAL A 99 -26.79 -34.15 39.98
C VAL A 99 -26.04 -33.13 39.11
N PHE A 100 -26.77 -32.19 38.51
CA PHE A 100 -26.37 -30.79 38.35
C PHE A 100 -27.64 -30.01 37.97
N ARG A 101 -28.01 -29.00 38.77
CA ARG A 101 -29.16 -28.11 38.50
C ARG A 101 -28.68 -26.81 37.85
N ASN A 102 -29.62 -26.09 37.25
CA ASN A 102 -29.50 -24.71 36.76
C ASN A 102 -28.65 -24.48 35.50
N LEU A 103 -29.21 -24.84 34.33
CA LEU A 103 -29.00 -24.19 33.04
C LEU A 103 -30.24 -24.49 32.15
N PRO A 104 -30.81 -23.53 31.41
CA PRO A 104 -32.01 -23.76 30.60
C PRO A 104 -31.65 -24.48 29.29
N TYR A 105 -31.77 -25.80 29.28
CA TYR A 105 -31.70 -26.59 28.04
C TYR A 105 -32.91 -26.28 27.15
N PHE A 106 -32.67 -25.60 26.03
CA PHE A 106 -33.66 -25.51 24.95
C PHE A 106 -33.91 -26.90 24.36
N PHE A 107 -35.08 -27.46 24.65
CA PHE A 107 -35.61 -28.59 23.89
C PHE A 107 -35.90 -28.11 22.46
N ILE A 108 -35.14 -28.61 21.48
CA ILE A 108 -35.59 -28.61 20.09
C ILE A 108 -36.72 -29.63 20.00
N ASN A 109 -37.93 -29.17 20.31
CA ASN A 109 -39.13 -29.93 20.04
C ASN A 109 -39.25 -30.19 18.54
N ARG A 110 -39.92 -31.30 18.19
CA ARG A 110 -40.28 -31.64 16.81
C ARG A 110 -40.90 -30.41 16.14
N VAL A 111 -40.33 -29.98 15.02
CA VAL A 111 -40.87 -28.88 14.23
C VAL A 111 -42.17 -29.36 13.58
N ASP A 112 -43.30 -28.99 14.18
CA ASP A 112 -44.59 -29.03 13.49
C ASP A 112 -44.51 -28.12 12.25
N GLU A 113 -45.17 -28.49 11.15
CA GLU A 113 -45.31 -27.66 9.94
C GLU A 113 -46.29 -26.49 10.17
N LYS A 114 -46.01 -25.65 11.18
CA LYS A 114 -46.68 -24.37 11.35
C LYS A 114 -46.22 -23.45 10.23
N ARG A 115 -47.11 -23.21 9.26
CA ARG A 115 -46.94 -22.21 8.20
C ARG A 115 -46.34 -20.94 8.82
N MET A 116 -45.19 -20.51 8.30
CA MET A 116 -44.51 -19.31 8.78
C MET A 116 -45.46 -18.12 8.65
N GLY A 117 -45.88 -17.56 9.77
CA GLY A 117 -46.90 -16.51 9.80
C GLY A 117 -46.42 -15.27 9.08
N PHE A 118 -47.35 -14.49 8.50
CA PHE A 118 -47.01 -13.30 7.72
C PHE A 118 -46.09 -12.32 8.47
N SER A 119 -46.29 -12.16 9.79
CA SER A 119 -45.38 -11.42 10.69
C SER A 119 -43.93 -11.90 10.64
N GLU A 120 -43.69 -13.22 10.68
CA GLU A 120 -42.35 -13.79 10.72
C GLU A 120 -41.69 -13.80 9.33
N LEU A 121 -42.49 -13.98 8.26
CA LEU A 121 -42.02 -13.76 6.89
C LEU A 121 -41.58 -12.30 6.70
N VAL A 122 -42.40 -11.32 7.13
CA VAL A 122 -42.06 -9.90 7.06
C VAL A 122 -40.83 -9.56 7.91
N ARG A 123 -40.69 -10.11 9.12
CA ARG A 123 -39.48 -9.95 9.95
C ARG A 123 -38.24 -10.53 9.27
N PHE A 124 -38.33 -11.71 8.68
CA PHE A 124 -37.20 -12.34 7.97
C PHE A 124 -36.81 -11.54 6.72
N VAL A 125 -37.79 -11.05 5.96
CA VAL A 125 -37.57 -10.17 4.80
C VAL A 125 -36.97 -8.83 5.22
N LEU A 126 -37.39 -8.24 6.35
CA LEU A 126 -36.81 -7.00 6.88
C LEU A 126 -35.37 -7.21 7.38
N LEU A 127 -35.07 -8.31 8.09
CA LEU A 127 -33.69 -8.61 8.50
C LEU A 127 -32.78 -8.88 7.29
N SER A 128 -33.25 -9.64 6.29
CA SER A 128 -32.47 -9.88 5.07
C SER A 128 -32.32 -8.62 4.21
N GLY A 129 -33.33 -7.74 4.18
CA GLY A 129 -33.23 -6.41 3.59
C GLY A 129 -32.21 -5.51 4.30
N MET A 130 -32.15 -5.55 5.64
CA MET A 130 -31.14 -4.83 6.42
C MET A 130 -29.72 -5.42 6.26
N LEU A 131 -29.59 -6.71 5.94
CA LEU A 131 -28.32 -7.34 5.57
C LEU A 131 -27.91 -7.03 4.13
N LEU A 132 -28.86 -6.74 3.24
CA LEU A 132 -28.64 -6.21 1.89
C LEU A 132 -28.40 -4.69 1.87
N SER A 133 -28.62 -3.98 2.98
CA SER A 133 -28.27 -2.57 3.15
C SER A 133 -26.94 -2.36 3.88
N VAL A 134 -26.04 -3.34 3.85
CA VAL A 134 -24.61 -3.05 3.97
C VAL A 134 -24.24 -2.22 2.75
N ALA A 135 -23.64 -1.05 2.94
CA ALA A 135 -23.24 -0.19 1.82
C ALA A 135 -22.11 -0.87 1.04
N GLU A 136 -22.48 -1.53 -0.06
CA GLU A 136 -21.56 -2.10 -1.02
C GLU A 136 -20.87 -0.93 -1.74
N GLY A 137 -19.56 -0.78 -1.52
CA GLY A 137 -18.76 0.26 -2.17
C GLY A 137 -18.74 0.06 -3.69
N ASN A 138 -18.48 1.14 -4.44
CA ASN A 138 -18.41 1.03 -5.89
C ASN A 138 -17.22 0.15 -6.28
N VAL A 139 -17.38 -0.59 -7.37
CA VAL A 139 -16.30 -1.40 -7.94
C VAL A 139 -15.70 -0.68 -9.12
N HIS A 140 -14.40 -0.39 -9.05
CA HIS A 140 -13.63 0.26 -10.11
C HIS A 140 -12.73 -0.75 -10.81
N TYR A 141 -12.44 -0.52 -12.09
CA TYR A 141 -11.58 -1.37 -12.91
C TYR A 141 -10.52 -0.53 -13.63
N TYR A 142 -9.27 -0.97 -13.58
CA TYR A 142 -8.14 -0.35 -14.28
C TYR A 142 -7.30 -1.44 -14.96
N ASP A 143 -6.87 -1.21 -16.20
CA ASP A 143 -5.81 -1.98 -16.85
C ASP A 143 -4.50 -1.20 -16.81
N PHE A 144 -3.46 -1.83 -16.26
CA PHE A 144 -2.11 -1.30 -16.15
C PHE A 144 -1.20 -2.10 -17.09
N VAL A 145 -0.84 -1.53 -18.23
CA VAL A 145 0.17 -2.10 -19.14
C VAL A 145 1.54 -1.59 -18.71
N VAL A 146 2.31 -2.44 -18.05
CA VAL A 146 3.72 -2.17 -17.73
C VAL A 146 4.55 -2.43 -18.97
N LYS A 147 5.35 -1.45 -19.42
CA LYS A 147 6.25 -1.61 -20.57
C LYS A 147 7.36 -0.57 -20.56
N GLU A 148 8.41 -0.83 -21.34
CA GLU A 148 9.42 0.16 -21.69
C GLU A 148 8.79 1.38 -22.41
N THR A 149 9.22 2.58 -22.03
CA THR A 149 8.85 3.85 -22.67
C THR A 149 10.02 4.83 -22.61
N ASN A 150 10.28 5.54 -23.72
CA ASN A 150 11.38 6.50 -23.81
C ASN A 150 11.01 7.86 -23.20
N PHE A 151 11.88 8.39 -22.34
CA PHE A 151 11.78 9.74 -21.79
C PHE A 151 13.07 10.52 -21.99
N THR A 152 12.93 11.80 -22.35
CA THR A 152 14.04 12.75 -22.47
C THR A 152 14.00 13.74 -21.31
N LYS A 153 15.07 13.81 -20.52
CA LYS A 153 15.29 14.79 -19.42
C LYS A 153 16.78 15.15 -19.37
N LEU A 154 17.13 16.36 -18.93
CA LEU A 154 18.53 16.79 -18.79
C LEU A 154 19.36 16.63 -20.09
N CYS A 155 18.72 16.78 -21.27
CA CYS A 155 19.27 16.49 -22.61
C CYS A 155 19.70 15.02 -22.87
N ASN A 156 19.45 14.09 -21.95
CA ASN A 156 19.63 12.65 -22.15
C ASN A 156 18.28 12.00 -22.47
N THR A 157 18.29 10.91 -23.25
CA THR A 157 17.11 10.07 -23.49
C THR A 157 17.42 8.63 -23.12
N LYS A 158 16.55 8.02 -22.31
CA LYS A 158 16.60 6.59 -21.98
C LYS A 158 15.21 5.97 -22.08
N SER A 159 15.19 4.64 -22.17
CA SER A 159 14.00 3.84 -21.89
C SER A 159 13.94 3.47 -20.41
N MET A 160 12.74 3.30 -19.87
CA MET A 160 12.49 2.68 -18.57
C MET A 160 11.08 2.09 -18.51
N LEU A 161 10.83 1.15 -17.59
CA LEU A 161 9.46 0.66 -17.38
C LEU A 161 8.58 1.77 -16.79
N THR A 162 7.39 1.92 -17.37
CA THR A 162 6.29 2.74 -16.85
C THR A 162 4.96 2.00 -17.03
N VAL A 163 3.87 2.57 -16.49
CA VAL A 163 2.51 2.09 -16.75
C VAL A 163 1.83 3.03 -17.74
N ASN A 164 1.24 2.46 -18.79
CA ASN A 164 0.42 3.18 -19.78
C ASN A 164 1.12 4.42 -20.39
N ASP A 165 2.41 4.26 -20.75
CA ASP A 165 3.27 5.28 -21.38
C ASP A 165 3.57 6.53 -20.53
N SER A 166 3.17 6.60 -19.25
CA SER A 166 3.29 7.84 -18.46
C SER A 166 4.24 7.74 -17.26
N PHE A 167 5.00 8.82 -17.04
CA PHE A 167 5.86 9.05 -15.88
C PHE A 167 5.56 10.44 -15.28
N PRO A 168 4.94 10.53 -14.09
CA PRO A 168 4.38 9.44 -13.28
C PRO A 168 3.26 8.66 -14.00
N GLY A 169 2.97 7.46 -13.48
CA GLY A 169 1.90 6.58 -13.95
C GLY A 169 0.49 7.11 -13.68
N PRO A 170 -0.55 6.43 -14.21
CA PRO A 170 -1.95 6.84 -14.08
C PRO A 170 -2.44 6.93 -12.62
N VAL A 171 -3.33 7.89 -12.38
CA VAL A 171 -3.93 8.13 -11.07
C VAL A 171 -5.15 7.24 -10.87
N ILE A 172 -5.14 6.46 -9.79
CA ILE A 172 -6.33 5.73 -9.31
C ILE A 172 -7.19 6.67 -8.48
N ARG A 173 -8.51 6.66 -8.71
CA ARG A 173 -9.48 7.51 -8.00
C ARG A 173 -10.69 6.68 -7.56
N ALA A 174 -11.02 6.72 -6.28
CA ALA A 174 -12.14 6.01 -5.68
C ALA A 174 -12.64 6.73 -4.41
N HIS A 175 -13.77 6.30 -3.86
CA HIS A 175 -14.24 6.72 -2.54
C HIS A 175 -13.81 5.74 -1.44
N LYS A 176 -13.74 6.24 -0.21
CA LYS A 176 -13.54 5.41 0.99
C LYS A 176 -14.58 4.29 1.09
N GLY A 177 -14.11 3.05 1.08
CA GLY A 177 -14.94 1.83 1.14
C GLY A 177 -15.24 1.20 -0.23
N ASP A 178 -14.86 1.85 -1.34
CA ASP A 178 -14.89 1.24 -2.67
C ASP A 178 -13.85 0.12 -2.81
N THR A 179 -14.07 -0.79 -3.76
CA THR A 179 -13.11 -1.84 -4.14
C THR A 179 -12.58 -1.56 -5.54
N ILE A 180 -11.28 -1.71 -5.75
CA ILE A 180 -10.65 -1.45 -7.04
C ILE A 180 -9.99 -2.74 -7.53
N PHE A 181 -10.30 -3.18 -8.74
CA PHE A 181 -9.56 -4.23 -9.43
C PHE A 181 -8.57 -3.60 -10.41
N VAL A 182 -7.29 -3.95 -10.27
CA VAL A 182 -6.24 -3.50 -11.20
C VAL A 182 -5.61 -4.70 -11.88
N ASN A 183 -5.81 -4.80 -13.19
CA ASN A 183 -5.28 -5.85 -14.02
C ASN A 183 -3.92 -5.41 -14.59
N VAL A 184 -2.84 -5.95 -14.04
CA VAL A 184 -1.47 -5.59 -14.40
C VAL A 184 -0.96 -6.57 -15.45
N HIS A 185 -0.70 -6.08 -16.66
CA HIS A 185 -0.11 -6.84 -17.76
C HIS A 185 1.37 -6.46 -17.87
N ASN A 186 2.27 -7.42 -17.71
CA ASN A 186 3.69 -7.17 -17.88
C ASN A 186 4.09 -7.36 -19.36
N GLN A 187 4.39 -6.26 -20.03
CA GLN A 187 4.98 -6.19 -21.38
C GLN A 187 6.41 -5.60 -21.33
N GLY A 188 7.03 -5.56 -20.15
CA GLY A 188 8.46 -5.30 -19.95
C GLY A 188 9.33 -6.53 -20.17
N ASP A 189 10.62 -6.38 -19.87
CA ASP A 189 11.69 -7.36 -20.09
C ASP A 189 12.04 -8.22 -18.87
N TYR A 190 11.70 -7.77 -17.65
CA TYR A 190 11.88 -8.52 -16.39
C TYR A 190 10.57 -8.62 -15.58
N GLY A 191 10.55 -9.54 -14.61
CA GLY A 191 9.42 -9.76 -13.72
C GLY A 191 9.16 -8.59 -12.76
N ILE A 192 7.89 -8.30 -12.47
CA ILE A 192 7.50 -7.13 -11.66
C ILE A 192 6.31 -7.43 -10.74
N THR A 193 6.22 -6.76 -9.58
CA THR A 193 4.99 -6.71 -8.76
C THR A 193 4.56 -5.27 -8.51
N ILE A 194 3.28 -5.03 -8.17
CA ILE A 194 2.73 -3.70 -7.84
C ILE A 194 2.16 -3.72 -6.42
N HIS A 195 2.49 -2.69 -5.62
CA HIS A 195 2.02 -2.47 -4.26
C HIS A 195 1.17 -1.20 -4.14
N TRP A 196 0.21 -1.25 -3.20
CA TRP A 196 -0.82 -0.23 -2.98
C TRP A 196 -0.55 0.51 -1.67
N HIS A 197 0.48 1.36 -1.69
CA HIS A 197 1.09 1.94 -0.50
C HIS A 197 0.06 2.59 0.45
N GLY A 198 0.03 2.10 1.69
CA GLY A 198 -0.87 2.57 2.76
C GLY A 198 -2.28 1.99 2.74
N VAL A 199 -2.68 1.24 1.71
CA VAL A 199 -3.93 0.46 1.71
C VAL A 199 -3.77 -0.75 2.63
N LYS A 200 -4.65 -0.90 3.62
CA LYS A 200 -4.49 -1.90 4.70
C LYS A 200 -4.80 -3.36 4.31
N GLN A 201 -5.20 -3.60 3.07
CA GLN A 201 -5.59 -4.89 2.49
C GLN A 201 -6.19 -5.89 3.52
N PRO A 202 -7.34 -5.57 4.15
CA PRO A 202 -7.82 -6.25 5.36
C PRO A 202 -8.19 -7.73 5.14
N ARG A 203 -7.22 -8.61 5.43
CA ARG A 203 -7.18 -10.07 5.15
C ARG A 203 -6.91 -10.43 3.69
N ASN A 204 -6.39 -9.51 2.88
CA ASN A 204 -6.04 -9.74 1.47
C ASN A 204 -4.53 -9.52 1.14
N PRO A 205 -3.60 -10.20 1.83
CA PRO A 205 -2.17 -10.07 1.52
C PRO A 205 -1.82 -10.56 0.10
N TRP A 206 -2.65 -11.40 -0.51
CA TRP A 206 -2.49 -11.89 -1.89
C TRP A 206 -2.55 -10.80 -2.97
N SER A 207 -3.02 -9.61 -2.63
CA SER A 207 -2.98 -8.43 -3.50
C SER A 207 -2.22 -7.26 -2.85
N ASP A 208 -1.34 -7.54 -1.88
CA ASP A 208 -0.51 -6.51 -1.27
C ASP A 208 0.66 -6.11 -2.18
N GLY A 209 1.38 -7.07 -2.77
CA GLY A 209 2.38 -6.81 -3.81
C GLY A 209 3.85 -7.15 -3.50
N PRO A 210 4.40 -6.99 -2.27
CA PRO A 210 5.84 -7.13 -2.04
C PRO A 210 6.41 -8.50 -2.49
N GLU A 211 7.40 -8.43 -3.38
CA GLU A 211 8.02 -9.58 -4.06
C GLU A 211 8.67 -10.55 -3.06
N TYR A 212 8.49 -11.85 -3.29
CA TYR A 212 8.85 -12.96 -2.39
C TYR A 212 8.27 -12.91 -0.97
N ILE A 213 7.54 -11.86 -0.58
CA ILE A 213 6.81 -11.81 0.69
C ILE A 213 5.38 -12.31 0.49
N THR A 214 4.69 -11.79 -0.52
CA THR A 214 3.25 -12.03 -0.75
C THR A 214 2.92 -12.68 -2.10
N GLN A 215 3.85 -12.62 -3.05
CA GLN A 215 3.75 -13.23 -4.36
C GLN A 215 5.15 -13.38 -4.99
N CYS A 216 5.28 -14.26 -5.99
CA CYS A 216 6.35 -14.17 -6.99
C CYS A 216 6.07 -13.02 -8.00
N PRO A 217 7.07 -12.63 -8.82
CA PRO A 217 6.88 -11.68 -9.92
C PRO A 217 5.76 -12.03 -10.90
N ILE A 218 5.19 -11.01 -11.52
CA ILE A 218 4.42 -11.11 -12.77
C ILE A 218 5.45 -11.19 -13.90
N GLU A 219 5.68 -12.39 -14.42
CA GLU A 219 6.66 -12.64 -15.48
C GLU A 219 6.36 -11.88 -16.78
N PRO A 220 7.36 -11.54 -17.62
CA PRO A 220 7.17 -10.96 -18.94
C PRO A 220 6.16 -11.73 -19.80
N GLY A 221 5.22 -11.01 -20.41
CA GLY A 221 4.12 -11.57 -21.20
C GLY A 221 2.96 -12.16 -20.39
N SER A 222 3.00 -12.12 -19.06
CA SER A 222 1.92 -12.57 -18.18
C SER A 222 1.13 -11.41 -17.56
N ASN A 223 0.07 -11.72 -16.80
CA ASN A 223 -0.71 -10.74 -16.08
C ASN A 223 -1.20 -11.25 -14.71
N PHE A 224 -1.58 -10.31 -13.85
CA PHE A 224 -2.17 -10.57 -12.55
C PHE A 224 -3.20 -9.49 -12.21
N THR A 225 -4.36 -9.88 -11.68
CA THR A 225 -5.40 -8.95 -11.24
C THR A 225 -5.37 -8.78 -9.72
N TYR A 226 -4.99 -7.59 -9.27
CA TYR A 226 -5.03 -7.20 -7.86
C TYR A 226 -6.45 -6.81 -7.43
N GLU A 227 -6.88 -7.25 -6.25
CA GLU A 227 -8.07 -6.73 -5.55
C GLU A 227 -7.61 -5.76 -4.44
N VAL A 228 -7.92 -4.48 -4.59
CA VAL A 228 -7.48 -3.40 -3.69
C VAL A 228 -8.68 -2.93 -2.86
N ILE A 229 -8.66 -3.27 -1.57
CA ILE A 229 -9.80 -3.10 -0.66
C ILE A 229 -9.58 -1.86 0.22
N LEU A 230 -10.19 -0.73 -0.16
CA LEU A 230 -10.16 0.49 0.66
C LEU A 230 -11.09 0.33 1.88
N SER A 231 -10.64 0.79 3.06
CA SER A 231 -11.27 0.40 4.33
C SER A 231 -11.46 1.55 5.32
N LYS A 232 -10.38 2.27 5.67
CA LYS A 232 -10.37 3.40 6.61
C LYS A 232 -9.68 4.63 6.03
N GLU A 233 -8.98 4.42 4.92
CA GLU A 233 -8.17 5.36 4.17
C GLU A 233 -9.06 6.46 3.59
N GLU A 234 -8.64 7.72 3.70
CA GLU A 234 -9.35 8.90 3.18
C GLU A 234 -8.35 10.06 3.04
N GLY A 235 -8.16 10.56 1.82
CA GLY A 235 -7.07 11.49 1.46
C GLY A 235 -6.23 10.96 0.29
N THR A 236 -4.95 11.30 0.27
CA THR A 236 -3.99 10.79 -0.73
C THR A 236 -3.24 9.56 -0.22
N LEU A 237 -2.95 8.65 -1.15
CA LEU A 237 -2.06 7.48 -1.06
C LEU A 237 -1.32 7.34 -2.42
N TRP A 238 -0.55 6.28 -2.62
CA TRP A 238 0.13 6.03 -3.90
C TRP A 238 0.30 4.53 -4.18
N TRP A 239 0.61 4.18 -5.42
CA TRP A 239 0.96 2.83 -5.86
C TRP A 239 2.35 2.85 -6.50
N HIS A 240 3.09 1.75 -6.41
CA HIS A 240 4.41 1.61 -7.02
C HIS A 240 4.79 0.16 -7.28
N ALA A 241 5.79 -0.06 -8.14
CA ALA A 241 6.41 -1.37 -8.25
C ALA A 241 7.07 -1.78 -6.92
N HIS A 242 6.99 -3.06 -6.55
CA HIS A 242 7.62 -3.60 -5.35
C HIS A 242 8.67 -4.69 -5.66
N SER A 243 9.26 -4.57 -6.86
CA SER A 243 10.40 -5.32 -7.39
C SER A 243 11.59 -4.38 -7.59
N ASP A 244 12.70 -4.68 -6.92
CA ASP A 244 13.95 -3.91 -6.94
C ASP A 244 13.76 -2.38 -6.89
N TRP A 245 14.46 -1.62 -7.74
CA TRP A 245 14.39 -0.16 -7.82
C TRP A 245 13.43 0.33 -8.93
N THR A 246 12.68 -0.59 -9.54
CA THR A 246 11.73 -0.36 -10.64
C THR A 246 10.71 0.75 -10.35
N ARG A 247 10.40 1.01 -9.07
CA ARG A 247 9.55 2.13 -8.63
C ARG A 247 10.07 3.51 -9.03
N ALA A 248 11.33 3.65 -9.44
CA ALA A 248 11.86 4.89 -9.99
C ALA A 248 11.07 5.35 -11.23
N GLY A 249 10.62 4.42 -12.08
CA GLY A 249 9.73 4.70 -13.23
C GLY A 249 8.29 4.25 -13.03
N VAL A 250 8.06 3.15 -12.30
CA VAL A 250 6.73 2.54 -12.09
C VAL A 250 6.12 2.98 -10.76
N HIS A 251 5.48 4.14 -10.75
CA HIS A 251 4.69 4.65 -9.62
C HIS A 251 3.58 5.62 -10.06
N GLY A 252 2.56 5.82 -9.23
CA GLY A 252 1.49 6.81 -9.46
C GLY A 252 0.62 7.05 -8.23
N ALA A 253 -0.23 8.07 -8.26
CA ALA A 253 -1.04 8.45 -7.09
C ALA A 253 -2.33 7.62 -6.95
N ILE A 254 -2.81 7.45 -5.71
CA ILE A 254 -4.15 6.97 -5.37
C ILE A 254 -4.87 8.11 -4.64
N VAL A 255 -6.04 8.52 -5.12
CA VAL A 255 -6.90 9.50 -4.43
C VAL A 255 -8.13 8.79 -3.87
N VAL A 256 -8.26 8.80 -2.55
CA VAL A 256 -9.39 8.23 -1.82
C VAL A 256 -10.27 9.37 -1.30
N TYR A 257 -11.35 9.65 -2.02
CA TYR A 257 -12.33 10.66 -1.64
C TYR A 257 -13.11 10.27 -0.37
N PRO A 258 -13.68 11.26 0.36
CA PRO A 258 -14.67 11.00 1.40
C PRO A 258 -15.77 10.05 0.91
N ALA A 259 -16.28 9.19 1.81
CA ALA A 259 -17.33 8.23 1.49
C ALA A 259 -18.56 8.91 0.83
N ALA A 260 -19.29 8.19 -0.01
CA ALA A 260 -20.43 8.75 -0.74
C ALA A 260 -21.46 9.38 0.22
N GLY A 261 -21.65 10.70 0.11
CA GLY A 261 -22.54 11.48 0.99
C GLY A 261 -21.87 12.14 2.19
N THR A 262 -20.57 11.94 2.43
CA THR A 262 -19.79 12.70 3.44
C THR A 262 -18.95 13.81 2.79
N THR A 263 -18.27 14.61 3.62
CA THR A 263 -17.38 15.70 3.19
C THR A 263 -16.08 15.68 3.96
N TYR A 264 -15.06 16.35 3.42
CA TYR A 264 -13.82 16.69 4.15
C TYR A 264 -14.12 17.38 5.50
N PRO A 265 -13.25 17.23 6.52
CA PRO A 265 -13.33 17.97 7.78
C PRO A 265 -12.88 19.45 7.66
N PHE A 266 -12.64 19.92 6.44
CA PHE A 266 -12.25 21.29 6.08
C PHE A 266 -13.12 21.77 4.90
N PRO A 267 -13.22 23.10 4.64
CA PRO A 267 -13.99 23.62 3.52
C PRO A 267 -13.60 22.97 2.19
N LYS A 268 -14.59 22.59 1.37
CA LYS A 268 -14.33 21.95 0.07
C LYS A 268 -13.44 22.88 -0.79
N PRO A 269 -12.29 22.41 -1.30
CA PRO A 269 -11.41 23.22 -2.14
C PRO A 269 -12.07 23.53 -3.49
N ASP A 270 -11.67 24.66 -4.09
CA ASP A 270 -12.11 25.09 -5.42
C ASP A 270 -11.57 24.20 -6.54
N GLY A 271 -10.44 23.53 -6.29
CA GLY A 271 -9.86 22.52 -7.16
C GLY A 271 -8.80 21.70 -6.44
N GLU A 272 -8.43 20.57 -7.01
CA GLU A 272 -7.30 19.76 -6.56
C GLU A 272 -6.24 19.63 -7.66
N GLU A 273 -5.01 19.32 -7.26
CA GLU A 273 -3.90 19.00 -8.15
C GLU A 273 -3.03 17.92 -7.50
N ILE A 274 -2.40 17.06 -8.30
CA ILE A 274 -1.50 16.00 -7.82
C ILE A 274 -0.06 16.41 -8.10
N ILE A 275 0.80 16.22 -7.10
CA ILE A 275 2.20 16.62 -7.11
C ILE A 275 3.04 15.42 -6.64
N VAL A 276 3.58 14.67 -7.58
CA VAL A 276 4.47 13.54 -7.30
C VAL A 276 5.92 14.02 -7.37
N PHE A 277 6.69 13.77 -6.32
CA PHE A 277 8.14 13.94 -6.31
C PHE A 277 8.81 12.62 -6.67
N GLY A 278 9.78 12.63 -7.58
CA GLY A 278 10.47 11.42 -8.05
C GLY A 278 11.93 11.66 -8.40
N SER A 279 12.71 10.59 -8.52
CA SER A 279 14.13 10.62 -8.89
C SER A 279 14.33 10.32 -10.38
N TRP A 280 15.16 11.13 -11.06
CA TRP A 280 15.66 10.84 -12.39
C TRP A 280 17.10 10.33 -12.34
N TYR A 281 17.42 9.41 -13.25
CA TYR A 281 18.76 8.82 -13.44
C TYR A 281 19.05 8.79 -14.94
N PHE A 282 20.27 9.04 -15.39
CA PHE A 282 20.69 8.84 -16.79
C PHE A 282 20.74 7.36 -17.18
N GLY A 283 21.11 6.49 -16.24
CA GLY A 283 21.23 5.06 -16.47
C GLY A 283 19.94 4.26 -16.24
N ASP A 284 20.05 2.96 -16.48
CA ASP A 284 19.11 1.96 -15.96
C ASP A 284 19.41 1.74 -14.47
N VAL A 285 18.46 2.11 -13.62
CA VAL A 285 18.65 2.10 -12.16
C VAL A 285 18.76 0.69 -11.57
N ASN A 286 18.12 -0.31 -12.19
CA ASN A 286 18.23 -1.69 -11.70
C ASN A 286 19.61 -2.26 -12.05
N LYS A 287 20.17 -1.94 -13.23
CA LYS A 287 21.54 -2.33 -13.60
C LYS A 287 22.59 -1.63 -12.75
N MET A 288 22.40 -0.33 -12.43
CA MET A 288 23.28 0.39 -11.49
C MET A 288 23.30 -0.29 -10.11
N VAL A 289 22.13 -0.64 -9.58
CA VAL A 289 22.03 -1.36 -8.29
C VAL A 289 22.62 -2.77 -8.35
N GLU A 290 22.48 -3.49 -9.47
CA GLU A 290 23.14 -4.78 -9.67
C GLU A 290 24.67 -4.65 -9.67
N GLU A 291 25.22 -3.66 -10.38
CA GLU A 291 26.65 -3.36 -10.40
C GLU A 291 27.17 -3.00 -8.99
N ASP A 292 26.46 -2.13 -8.27
CA ASP A 292 26.82 -1.70 -6.91
C ASP A 292 26.75 -2.85 -5.88
N LEU A 293 25.79 -3.77 -6.02
CA LEU A 293 25.69 -4.99 -5.21
C LEU A 293 26.82 -6.00 -5.50
N ILE A 294 27.32 -6.05 -6.74
CA ILE A 294 28.44 -6.92 -7.14
C ILE A 294 29.79 -6.36 -6.65
N THR A 295 29.99 -5.04 -6.70
CA THR A 295 31.23 -4.40 -6.24
C THR A 295 31.28 -4.22 -4.72
N GLY A 296 30.13 -4.03 -4.06
CA GLY A 296 30.01 -3.62 -2.67
C GLY A 296 30.03 -2.10 -2.47
N SER A 297 29.63 -1.33 -3.49
CA SER A 297 29.50 0.14 -3.49
C SER A 297 28.39 0.65 -2.54
N ASP A 298 28.28 1.99 -2.42
CA ASP A 298 27.03 2.63 -1.98
C ASP A 298 26.05 2.76 -3.17
N THR A 299 24.78 2.98 -2.86
CA THR A 299 23.65 2.98 -3.81
C THR A 299 23.61 4.21 -4.73
N PRO A 300 23.08 4.09 -5.96
CA PRO A 300 23.23 5.13 -6.98
C PRO A 300 22.45 6.40 -6.65
N ARG A 301 23.10 7.54 -6.86
CA ARG A 301 22.51 8.88 -6.72
C ARG A 301 21.70 9.26 -7.96
N SER A 302 20.66 10.06 -7.77
CA SER A 302 19.90 10.64 -8.89
C SER A 302 20.65 11.81 -9.53
N ASP A 303 20.45 11.97 -10.85
CA ASP A 303 21.00 13.09 -11.62
C ASP A 303 20.11 14.33 -11.54
N ALA A 304 18.83 14.16 -11.17
CA ALA A 304 17.97 15.21 -10.65
C ALA A 304 16.74 14.64 -9.91
N TYR A 305 16.20 15.42 -8.99
CA TYR A 305 14.81 15.30 -8.56
C TYR A 305 13.85 15.80 -9.63
N THR A 306 12.56 15.45 -9.49
CA THR A 306 11.49 15.87 -10.39
C THR A 306 10.21 16.23 -9.62
N ILE A 307 9.40 17.13 -10.19
CA ILE A 307 8.02 17.38 -9.79
C ILE A 307 7.13 17.01 -10.98
N ASN A 308 6.23 16.04 -10.80
CA ASN A 308 5.41 15.45 -11.86
C ASN A 308 6.24 15.00 -13.08
N GLY A 309 7.40 14.39 -12.84
CA GLY A 309 8.31 13.89 -13.88
C GLY A 309 9.22 14.94 -14.51
N GLU A 310 9.11 16.21 -14.12
CA GLU A 310 9.90 17.33 -14.67
C GLU A 310 10.91 17.89 -13.65
N PRO A 311 12.22 18.03 -13.99
CA PRO A 311 13.21 18.65 -13.11
C PRO A 311 12.97 20.15 -12.89
N GLY A 312 12.46 20.87 -13.90
CA GLY A 312 12.13 22.30 -13.79
C GLY A 312 13.25 23.27 -14.20
N ASP A 313 12.99 24.57 -13.99
CA ASP A 313 13.74 25.69 -14.61
C ASP A 313 15.22 25.80 -14.20
N PHE A 314 15.63 25.18 -13.09
CA PHE A 314 17.02 25.20 -12.61
C PHE A 314 17.91 24.06 -13.17
N CYS A 315 17.32 23.15 -13.95
CA CYS A 315 18.03 22.02 -14.54
C CYS A 315 18.22 22.21 -16.05
N ASN A 316 19.35 21.72 -16.59
CA ASN A 316 19.63 21.78 -18.02
C ASN A 316 18.49 21.14 -18.84
N CYS A 317 18.16 21.75 -19.99
CA CYS A 317 17.18 21.24 -20.95
C CYS A 317 15.80 20.87 -20.36
N SER A 318 15.39 21.53 -19.26
CA SER A 318 14.17 21.18 -18.51
C SER A 318 13.19 22.36 -18.33
N SER A 319 13.63 23.59 -18.59
CA SER A 319 12.81 24.80 -18.39
C SER A 319 11.60 24.90 -19.33
N GLU A 320 11.67 24.33 -20.53
CA GLU A 320 10.53 24.30 -21.45
C GLU A 320 9.42 23.38 -20.91
N THR A 321 9.77 22.22 -20.34
CA THR A 321 8.82 21.19 -19.89
C THR A 321 8.31 21.39 -18.45
N THR A 322 8.96 22.23 -17.64
CA THR A 322 8.57 22.59 -16.25
C THR A 322 7.06 22.58 -16.00
N PHE A 323 6.62 21.79 -15.01
CA PHE A 323 5.21 21.66 -14.66
C PHE A 323 4.61 23.02 -14.24
N ARG A 324 3.46 23.39 -14.83
CA ARG A 324 2.82 24.71 -14.68
C ARG A 324 1.36 24.55 -14.32
N ARG A 325 0.95 25.06 -13.15
CA ARG A 325 -0.45 25.04 -12.69
C ARG A 325 -1.04 26.45 -12.64
N VAL A 326 -2.07 26.67 -13.45
CA VAL A 326 -2.86 27.92 -13.41
C VAL A 326 -3.79 27.92 -12.20
N ILE A 327 -3.82 29.04 -11.46
CA ILE A 327 -4.66 29.28 -10.28
C ILE A 327 -5.39 30.63 -10.37
N ASP A 328 -6.64 30.67 -9.92
CA ASP A 328 -7.44 31.90 -9.81
C ASP A 328 -7.27 32.57 -8.43
N TYR A 329 -7.17 33.91 -8.41
CA TYR A 329 -7.03 34.69 -7.18
C TYR A 329 -8.23 34.49 -6.23
N GLY A 330 -7.95 34.40 -4.93
CA GLY A 330 -8.93 34.22 -3.86
C GLY A 330 -9.46 32.79 -3.72
N LYS A 331 -8.97 31.83 -4.50
CA LYS A 331 -9.38 30.41 -4.45
C LYS A 331 -8.43 29.55 -3.61
N THR A 332 -8.94 28.45 -3.05
CA THR A 332 -8.15 27.49 -2.27
C THR A 332 -8.05 26.15 -3.00
N TYR A 333 -6.81 25.71 -3.24
CA TYR A 333 -6.49 24.47 -3.93
C TYR A 333 -5.97 23.42 -2.95
N LEU A 334 -6.38 22.16 -3.14
CA LEU A 334 -5.82 21.01 -2.45
C LEU A 334 -4.71 20.40 -3.31
N LEU A 335 -3.46 20.55 -2.89
CA LEU A 335 -2.33 19.88 -3.51
C LEU A 335 -2.09 18.54 -2.80
N ARG A 336 -2.11 17.47 -3.58
CA ARG A 336 -1.94 16.08 -3.15
C ARG A 336 -0.49 15.68 -3.37
N LEU A 337 0.33 15.79 -2.34
CA LEU A 337 1.77 15.54 -2.42
C LEU A 337 2.06 14.05 -2.21
N VAL A 338 2.93 13.48 -3.03
CA VAL A 338 3.43 12.09 -2.93
C VAL A 338 4.94 12.13 -3.04
N ASN A 339 5.68 11.62 -2.06
CA ASN A 339 7.12 11.43 -2.20
C ASN A 339 7.46 10.02 -2.69
N ALA A 340 7.64 9.87 -4.01
CA ALA A 340 8.05 8.64 -4.69
C ALA A 340 9.57 8.60 -5.01
N VAL A 341 10.37 9.57 -4.53
CA VAL A 341 11.84 9.57 -4.59
C VAL A 341 12.41 8.25 -4.06
N MET A 342 13.58 7.85 -4.57
CA MET A 342 14.25 6.64 -4.10
C MET A 342 14.70 6.76 -2.63
N ASN A 343 15.77 7.52 -2.36
CA ASN A 343 16.50 7.43 -1.08
C ASN A 343 16.62 8.74 -0.27
N ALA A 344 15.86 9.79 -0.60
CA ALA A 344 15.98 11.09 0.05
C ALA A 344 14.66 11.66 0.61
N GLU A 345 14.74 12.21 1.82
CA GLU A 345 13.69 13.04 2.41
C GLU A 345 13.72 14.43 1.77
N LEU A 346 12.56 15.03 1.53
CA LEU A 346 12.48 16.32 0.85
C LEU A 346 11.92 17.41 1.76
N PHE A 347 12.54 18.59 1.75
CA PHE A 347 11.83 19.82 2.04
C PHE A 347 11.01 20.26 0.83
N PHE A 348 9.80 20.76 1.06
CA PHE A 348 8.95 21.38 0.03
C PHE A 348 8.43 22.73 0.49
N ALA A 349 8.46 23.74 -0.39
CA ALA A 349 7.93 25.07 -0.13
C ALA A 349 7.34 25.71 -1.41
N ILE A 350 6.46 26.68 -1.23
CA ILE A 350 5.84 27.46 -2.31
C ILE A 350 6.10 28.94 -2.06
N ALA A 351 6.65 29.65 -3.05
CA ALA A 351 7.07 31.03 -2.88
C ALA A 351 5.92 31.94 -2.43
N GLN A 352 6.10 32.64 -1.30
CA GLN A 352 5.12 33.57 -0.72
C GLN A 352 3.76 32.96 -0.32
N HIS A 353 3.60 31.63 -0.34
CA HIS A 353 2.35 30.96 0.05
C HIS A 353 2.53 30.10 1.30
N ASN A 354 1.65 30.27 2.28
CA ASN A 354 1.56 29.33 3.41
C ASN A 354 0.84 28.05 2.98
N LEU A 355 1.35 26.92 3.47
CA LEU A 355 0.82 25.58 3.29
C LEU A 355 -0.01 25.23 4.53
N THR A 356 -1.26 24.80 4.35
CA THR A 356 -2.08 24.28 5.46
C THR A 356 -2.20 22.77 5.31
N VAL A 357 -1.36 22.01 6.01
CA VAL A 357 -1.38 20.54 5.99
C VAL A 357 -2.63 20.04 6.70
N VAL A 358 -3.46 19.25 6.02
CA VAL A 358 -4.76 18.74 6.52
C VAL A 358 -4.87 17.22 6.53
N GLY A 359 -3.98 16.51 5.83
CA GLY A 359 -3.93 15.04 5.85
C GLY A 359 -2.54 14.51 5.51
N MET A 360 -2.32 13.25 5.89
CA MET A 360 -1.10 12.48 5.64
C MET A 360 -1.46 10.99 5.58
N ASP A 361 -0.88 10.25 4.64
CA ASP A 361 -0.96 8.79 4.52
C ASP A 361 -2.39 8.22 4.66
N GLY A 362 -3.31 8.79 3.87
CA GLY A 362 -4.73 8.41 3.88
C GLY A 362 -5.47 8.68 5.19
N ALA A 363 -5.04 9.65 6.00
CA ALA A 363 -5.71 10.06 7.24
C ALA A 363 -5.63 11.58 7.50
N TYR A 364 -6.66 12.15 8.13
CA TYR A 364 -6.69 13.57 8.46
C TYR A 364 -5.86 13.94 9.70
N LEU A 365 -5.17 15.08 9.60
CA LEU A 365 -4.40 15.71 10.67
C LEU A 365 -5.18 16.88 11.29
N LYS A 366 -4.74 17.35 12.46
CA LYS A 366 -5.09 18.70 12.93
C LYS A 366 -4.39 19.71 12.00
N PRO A 367 -5.09 20.71 11.43
CA PRO A 367 -4.49 21.60 10.45
C PRO A 367 -3.20 22.29 10.92
N ILE A 368 -2.11 22.12 10.16
CA ILE A 368 -0.80 22.74 10.43
C ILE A 368 -0.56 23.83 9.39
N VAL A 369 -0.52 25.10 9.82
CA VAL A 369 -0.14 26.22 8.96
C VAL A 369 1.37 26.44 9.05
N THR A 370 2.07 26.34 7.92
CA THR A 370 3.53 26.41 7.82
C THR A 370 3.97 27.04 6.49
N SER A 371 5.24 27.43 6.35
CA SER A 371 5.83 27.97 5.12
C SER A 371 6.71 26.97 4.36
N TYR A 372 6.91 25.78 4.92
CA TYR A 372 7.54 24.60 4.31
C TYR A 372 7.02 23.32 4.98
N ILE A 373 7.19 22.18 4.33
CA ILE A 373 7.05 20.85 4.95
C ILE A 373 8.35 20.06 4.81
N MET A 374 8.47 18.98 5.56
CA MET A 374 9.40 17.87 5.32
C MET A 374 8.59 16.62 4.99
N ILE A 375 8.98 15.85 3.98
CA ILE A 375 8.27 14.64 3.53
C ILE A 375 9.26 13.53 3.14
N SER A 376 9.21 12.40 3.85
CA SER A 376 10.09 11.23 3.63
C SER A 376 9.58 10.34 2.47
N PRO A 377 10.42 9.53 1.81
CA PRO A 377 9.96 8.57 0.81
C PRO A 377 8.83 7.67 1.33
N GLY A 378 7.82 7.47 0.50
CA GLY A 378 6.60 6.74 0.86
C GLY A 378 5.51 7.56 1.52
N GLN A 379 5.85 8.71 2.13
CA GLN A 379 4.84 9.60 2.70
C GLN A 379 4.08 10.37 1.63
N THR A 380 2.84 10.70 1.98
CA THR A 380 1.92 11.52 1.21
C THR A 380 1.37 12.63 2.11
N MET A 381 1.14 13.83 1.57
CA MET A 381 0.59 14.95 2.36
C MET A 381 -0.45 15.73 1.56
N ASP A 382 -1.63 15.90 2.16
CA ASP A 382 -2.71 16.73 1.64
C ASP A 382 -2.57 18.14 2.21
N ILE A 383 -2.28 19.12 1.35
CA ILE A 383 -2.10 20.53 1.74
C ILE A 383 -3.10 21.46 1.05
N LEU A 384 -3.67 22.40 1.80
CA LEU A 384 -4.47 23.50 1.25
C LEU A 384 -3.57 24.72 1.01
N VAL A 385 -3.65 25.29 -0.19
CA VAL A 385 -2.93 26.49 -0.64
C VAL A 385 -3.95 27.50 -1.15
N THR A 386 -4.02 28.67 -0.51
CA THR A 386 -4.92 29.75 -0.91
C THR A 386 -4.19 30.76 -1.78
N ALA A 387 -4.74 31.02 -2.97
CA ALA A 387 -4.19 31.91 -3.98
C ALA A 387 -4.43 33.40 -3.62
N ASN A 388 -3.77 33.90 -2.57
CA ASN A 388 -3.97 35.24 -2.01
C ASN A 388 -2.84 36.24 -2.30
N GLN A 389 -1.82 35.85 -3.06
CA GLN A 389 -0.68 36.69 -3.43
C GLN A 389 -0.98 37.58 -4.65
N PRO A 390 -0.17 38.61 -4.93
CA PRO A 390 -0.28 39.41 -6.17
C PRO A 390 -0.27 38.54 -7.43
N LEU A 391 -0.82 39.07 -8.53
CA LEU A 391 -0.80 38.37 -9.82
C LEU A 391 0.66 38.22 -10.29
N GLY A 392 1.12 36.98 -10.42
CA GLY A 392 2.53 36.65 -10.64
C GLY A 392 2.75 35.15 -10.87
N TYR A 393 4.02 34.77 -10.99
CA TYR A 393 4.48 33.39 -11.08
C TYR A 393 5.28 33.03 -9.83
N TYR A 394 5.02 31.85 -9.26
CA TYR A 394 5.57 31.44 -7.97
C TYR A 394 6.07 30.00 -8.06
N TYR A 395 7.35 29.77 -7.74
CA TYR A 395 7.89 28.41 -7.70
C TYR A 395 7.29 27.63 -6.53
N MET A 396 6.81 26.42 -6.85
CA MET A 396 6.84 25.27 -5.96
C MET A 396 8.24 24.64 -6.12
N ALA A 397 8.93 24.36 -5.02
CA ALA A 397 10.29 23.81 -5.05
C ALA A 397 10.46 22.69 -4.04
N VAL A 398 11.21 21.65 -4.42
CA VAL A 398 11.75 20.63 -3.51
C VAL A 398 13.27 20.70 -3.41
N ARG A 399 13.79 20.20 -2.30
CA ARG A 399 15.22 20.04 -2.00
C ARG A 399 15.41 18.84 -1.08
N GLN A 400 16.49 18.07 -1.25
CA GLN A 400 16.88 17.04 -0.28
C GLN A 400 17.13 17.66 1.10
N PHE A 401 16.49 17.10 2.14
CA PHE A 401 17.00 17.21 3.50
C PHE A 401 18.10 16.16 3.66
N ASP A 402 19.26 16.57 4.16
CA ASP A 402 20.35 15.68 4.51
C ASP A 402 20.75 15.84 5.99
N SER A 403 21.14 14.72 6.60
CA SER A 403 21.52 14.64 8.02
C SER A 403 22.94 14.12 8.26
N VAL A 404 23.70 13.92 7.19
CA VAL A 404 25.13 13.60 7.22
C VAL A 404 25.91 14.88 7.58
N ARG A 405 27.23 14.78 7.68
CA ARG A 405 28.08 15.90 8.08
C ARG A 405 28.20 16.93 6.95
N PRO A 406 28.42 18.22 7.24
CA PRO A 406 28.64 19.25 6.21
C PRO A 406 29.91 19.10 5.35
N ASP A 407 30.80 18.13 5.65
CA ASP A 407 31.92 17.73 4.78
C ASP A 407 31.55 16.63 3.77
N ASP A 408 30.38 16.01 3.89
CA ASP A 408 29.83 15.07 2.92
C ASP A 408 28.90 15.81 1.94
N THR A 409 29.14 15.60 0.65
CA THR A 409 28.42 16.25 -0.45
C THR A 409 28.07 15.28 -1.57
N ASP A 410 28.23 13.96 -1.32
CA ASP A 410 27.96 12.90 -2.27
C ASP A 410 26.46 12.53 -2.29
N TYR A 411 25.62 13.50 -2.67
CA TYR A 411 24.17 13.36 -2.80
C TYR A 411 23.60 14.31 -3.87
N ASP A 412 22.33 14.10 -4.26
CA ASP A 412 21.66 14.92 -5.27
C ASP A 412 21.31 16.30 -4.71
N MET A 413 22.07 17.32 -5.13
CA MET A 413 21.86 18.72 -4.74
C MET A 413 20.90 19.49 -5.65
N THR A 414 20.19 18.82 -6.58
CA THR A 414 19.25 19.52 -7.46
C THR A 414 18.04 20.06 -6.69
N ASN A 415 17.51 21.18 -7.17
CA ASN A 415 16.29 21.79 -6.65
C ASN A 415 15.21 21.64 -7.72
N ALA A 416 14.40 20.58 -7.63
CA ALA A 416 13.36 20.38 -8.62
C ALA A 416 12.21 21.38 -8.43
N THR A 417 11.67 21.88 -9.54
CA THR A 417 10.77 23.05 -9.52
C THR A 417 9.59 22.95 -10.48
N ALA A 418 8.51 23.60 -10.07
CA ALA A 418 7.27 23.76 -10.82
C ALA A 418 6.66 25.14 -10.53
N ILE A 419 5.75 25.64 -11.37
CA ILE A 419 5.28 27.03 -11.32
C ILE A 419 3.78 27.10 -11.07
N LEU A 420 3.36 27.79 -10.00
CA LEU A 420 2.01 28.31 -9.86
C LEU A 420 1.90 29.63 -10.65
N MET A 421 0.91 29.72 -11.54
CA MET A 421 0.67 30.88 -12.39
C MET A 421 -0.71 31.47 -12.08
N TYR A 422 -0.76 32.73 -11.63
CA TYR A 422 -2.05 33.39 -11.42
C TYR A 422 -2.75 33.69 -12.75
N ARG A 423 -4.04 33.41 -12.85
CA ARG A 423 -4.85 33.81 -14.01
C ARG A 423 -5.20 35.30 -13.90
N GLY A 424 -4.87 36.07 -14.93
CA GLY A 424 -5.21 37.49 -15.01
C GLY A 424 -4.59 38.17 -16.22
N ASN A 425 -4.76 39.50 -16.30
CA ASN A 425 -4.09 40.34 -17.29
C ASN A 425 -3.05 41.22 -16.58
N TYR A 426 -1.78 40.85 -16.69
CA TYR A 426 -0.63 41.53 -16.10
C TYR A 426 0.63 41.22 -16.92
N THR A 427 1.65 42.06 -16.84
CA THR A 427 2.97 41.75 -17.39
C THR A 427 3.64 40.67 -16.54
N PRO A 428 3.99 39.49 -17.09
CA PRO A 428 4.66 38.45 -16.31
C PRO A 428 5.99 38.95 -15.72
N PRO A 429 6.40 38.47 -14.53
CA PRO A 429 7.73 38.75 -14.01
C PRO A 429 8.80 38.07 -14.87
N SER A 430 10.02 38.63 -14.89
CA SER A 430 11.15 38.08 -15.65
C SER A 430 11.57 36.66 -15.23
N SER A 431 11.23 36.28 -14.00
CA SER A 431 11.37 34.93 -13.45
C SER A 431 10.29 34.72 -12.36
N PRO A 432 9.85 33.48 -12.10
CA PRO A 432 8.99 33.19 -10.96
C PRO A 432 9.71 33.48 -9.63
N PHE A 433 8.95 33.90 -8.61
CA PHE A 433 9.48 34.07 -7.26
C PHE A 433 9.91 32.72 -6.69
N PHE A 434 11.07 32.64 -6.04
CA PHE A 434 11.57 31.43 -5.37
C PHE A 434 11.20 31.44 -3.87
N PRO A 435 10.90 30.28 -3.23
CA PRO A 435 10.61 30.23 -1.80
C PRO A 435 11.85 30.50 -0.95
N SER A 436 11.95 31.71 -0.40
CA SER A 436 12.93 32.07 0.64
C SER A 436 12.71 31.34 1.98
N THR A 437 11.65 30.54 2.08
CA THR A 437 11.30 29.70 3.24
C THR A 437 11.65 28.23 3.04
N LEU A 438 12.22 27.84 1.90
CA LEU A 438 12.76 26.50 1.67
C LEU A 438 14.07 26.34 2.47
N PRO A 439 14.15 25.44 3.47
CA PRO A 439 15.33 25.32 4.32
C PRO A 439 16.61 24.91 3.55
N PRO A 440 17.80 25.17 4.10
CA PRO A 440 19.05 24.52 3.67
C PRO A 440 18.96 22.99 3.69
N TYR A 441 19.86 22.30 2.99
CA TYR A 441 19.87 20.83 2.95
C TYR A 441 20.07 20.25 4.36
N GLU A 442 20.95 20.86 5.15
CA GLU A 442 21.43 20.36 6.44
C GLU A 442 20.59 20.87 7.65
N ASP A 443 19.40 21.44 7.43
CA ASP A 443 18.59 22.04 8.50
C ASP A 443 17.81 21.01 9.32
N VAL A 444 18.56 20.24 10.12
CA VAL A 444 18.05 19.26 11.09
C VAL A 444 17.04 19.89 12.07
N LEU A 445 17.14 21.20 12.36
CA LEU A 445 16.18 21.88 13.22
C LEU A 445 14.85 22.13 12.51
N ALA A 446 14.84 22.52 11.23
CA ALA A 446 13.63 22.63 10.43
C ALA A 446 12.92 21.27 10.29
N ALA A 447 13.66 20.21 9.97
CA ALA A 447 13.19 18.83 9.89
C ALA A 447 12.50 18.37 11.19
N ILE A 448 13.20 18.51 12.33
CA ILE A 448 12.70 18.15 13.66
C ILE A 448 11.49 19.02 14.06
N ASN A 449 11.51 20.32 13.78
CA ASN A 449 10.45 21.24 14.17
C ASN A 449 9.16 20.97 13.40
N PHE A 450 9.23 20.71 12.09
CA PHE A 450 8.05 20.32 11.30
C PHE A 450 7.45 19.00 11.78
N THR A 451 8.28 17.94 11.87
CA THR A 451 7.82 16.60 12.26
C THR A 451 7.18 16.58 13.65
N LYS A 452 7.67 17.42 14.58
CA LYS A 452 7.08 17.61 15.91
C LYS A 452 5.66 18.21 15.90
N LEU A 453 5.16 18.78 14.80
CA LEU A 453 3.80 19.34 14.69
C LEU A 453 2.74 18.28 14.32
N LEU A 454 3.13 17.15 13.73
CA LEU A 454 2.22 16.13 13.20
C LEU A 454 1.31 15.55 14.30
N ARG A 455 0.00 15.80 14.23
CA ARG A 455 -1.01 15.27 15.16
C ARG A 455 -2.25 14.83 14.40
N SER A 456 -2.73 13.62 14.69
CA SER A 456 -3.99 13.10 14.16
C SER A 456 -5.18 13.99 14.56
N LEU A 457 -6.16 14.12 13.66
CA LEU A 457 -7.31 15.01 13.83
C LEU A 457 -8.05 14.79 15.16
N ALA A 458 -8.35 13.53 15.50
CA ALA A 458 -8.89 13.11 16.80
C ALA A 458 -10.16 13.89 17.23
N SER A 459 -11.11 14.02 16.32
CA SER A 459 -12.45 14.60 16.57
C SER A 459 -13.47 13.50 16.91
N PRO A 460 -14.73 13.82 17.28
CA PRO A 460 -15.79 12.83 17.47
C PRO A 460 -16.08 12.01 16.20
N GLU A 461 -15.94 12.62 15.02
CA GLU A 461 -16.18 12.03 13.70
C GLU A 461 -14.98 11.21 13.21
N TYR A 462 -13.76 11.63 13.62
CA TYR A 462 -12.49 10.96 13.31
C TYR A 462 -11.79 10.52 14.62
N PRO A 463 -12.36 9.57 15.37
CA PRO A 463 -11.88 9.19 16.70
C PRO A 463 -10.59 8.37 16.63
N ILE A 464 -9.63 8.72 17.49
CA ILE A 464 -8.32 8.07 17.58
C ILE A 464 -8.17 7.41 18.94
N ASN A 465 -8.10 6.07 18.95
CA ASN A 465 -7.95 5.26 20.16
C ASN A 465 -6.61 4.52 20.15
N VAL A 466 -5.55 5.19 20.64
CA VAL A 466 -4.21 4.59 20.83
C VAL A 466 -4.09 4.06 22.27
N PRO A 467 -3.75 2.78 22.48
CA PRO A 467 -3.54 2.23 23.82
C PRO A 467 -2.41 2.94 24.58
N ARG A 468 -2.75 3.65 25.65
CA ARG A 468 -1.76 4.38 26.49
C ARG A 468 -0.95 3.48 27.42
N HIS A 469 -1.35 2.22 27.59
CA HIS A 469 -0.64 1.24 28.41
C HIS A 469 0.04 0.21 27.50
N ILE A 470 1.34 0.34 27.29
CA ILE A 470 2.14 -0.53 26.42
C ILE A 470 2.29 -1.91 27.09
N THR A 471 1.52 -2.90 26.61
CA THR A 471 1.56 -4.30 27.08
C THR A 471 2.61 -5.16 26.37
N THR A 472 3.00 -4.79 25.16
CA THR A 472 3.94 -5.53 24.31
C THR A 472 5.11 -4.63 23.95
N ARG A 473 6.34 -5.11 24.12
CA ARG A 473 7.55 -4.44 23.66
C ARG A 473 8.17 -5.28 22.55
N MET A 474 8.28 -4.71 21.36
CA MET A 474 9.06 -5.27 20.27
C MET A 474 10.48 -4.71 20.33
N TYR A 475 11.46 -5.50 19.89
CA TYR A 475 12.84 -5.07 19.73
C TYR A 475 13.29 -5.46 18.33
N ILE A 476 13.70 -4.47 17.55
CA ILE A 476 14.10 -4.62 16.14
C ILE A 476 15.42 -3.88 15.99
N VAL A 477 16.47 -4.62 15.65
CA VAL A 477 17.79 -4.08 15.34
C VAL A 477 17.97 -4.17 13.82
N ALA A 478 17.86 -3.04 13.13
CA ALA A 478 18.47 -2.91 11.81
C ALA A 478 19.95 -2.59 12.01
N SER A 479 20.84 -3.27 11.27
CA SER A 479 22.27 -2.98 11.27
C SER A 479 22.83 -2.98 9.85
N MET A 480 23.78 -2.08 9.62
CA MET A 480 24.68 -2.09 8.46
C MET A 480 26.09 -2.36 8.98
N ASN A 481 26.76 -3.33 8.38
CA ASN A 481 28.12 -3.74 8.70
C ASN A 481 28.95 -3.81 7.41
N GLN A 482 30.26 -4.00 7.57
CA GLN A 482 31.14 -4.41 6.47
C GLN A 482 31.56 -5.87 6.68
N ILE A 483 31.45 -6.68 5.63
CA ILE A 483 31.95 -8.06 5.58
C ILE A 483 33.22 -8.07 4.72
N ILE A 484 34.27 -8.71 5.22
CA ILE A 484 35.51 -8.94 4.48
C ILE A 484 35.45 -10.35 3.89
N PHE A 485 35.50 -10.45 2.56
CA PHE A 485 35.53 -11.70 1.83
C PHE A 485 36.94 -12.32 1.79
N PRO A 486 37.09 -13.63 1.49
CA PRO A 486 38.39 -14.31 1.46
C PRO A 486 39.40 -13.77 0.41
N ASN A 487 38.96 -12.93 -0.52
CA ASN A 487 39.79 -12.21 -1.49
C ASN A 487 40.28 -10.83 -0.98
N ASN A 488 40.06 -10.50 0.32
CA ASN A 488 40.24 -9.19 0.93
C ASN A 488 39.38 -8.06 0.35
N GLN A 489 38.32 -8.36 -0.41
CA GLN A 489 37.31 -7.38 -0.78
C GLN A 489 36.38 -7.13 0.42
N THR A 490 36.09 -5.86 0.69
CA THR A 490 35.10 -5.45 1.68
C THR A 490 33.80 -5.10 0.99
N SER A 491 32.68 -5.63 1.46
CA SER A 491 31.33 -5.25 1.01
C SER A 491 30.50 -4.72 2.17
N LEU A 492 29.57 -3.82 1.88
CA LEU A 492 28.46 -3.54 2.79
C LEU A 492 27.57 -4.78 2.95
N ALA A 493 26.96 -4.92 4.12
CA ALA A 493 25.96 -5.95 4.40
C ALA A 493 24.96 -5.45 5.44
N SER A 494 23.66 -5.70 5.22
CA SER A 494 22.60 -5.36 6.15
C SER A 494 22.01 -6.59 6.85
N SER A 495 21.52 -6.42 8.07
CA SER A 495 20.72 -7.45 8.76
C SER A 495 19.61 -6.84 9.62
N MET A 496 18.54 -7.60 9.84
CA MET A 496 17.51 -7.29 10.82
C MET A 496 17.52 -8.38 11.90
N ASN A 497 17.71 -8.00 13.17
CA ASN A 497 17.88 -8.92 14.30
C ASN A 497 18.99 -9.98 14.06
N ASN A 498 20.09 -9.58 13.39
CA ASN A 498 21.20 -10.45 12.99
C ASN A 498 20.79 -11.57 11.99
N ILE A 499 19.73 -11.33 11.21
CA ILE A 499 19.31 -12.16 10.06
C ILE A 499 19.39 -11.29 8.80
N SER A 500 20.11 -11.74 7.79
CA SER A 500 20.11 -11.12 6.46
C SER A 500 19.08 -11.81 5.56
N TRP A 501 18.50 -11.05 4.63
CA TRP A 501 17.55 -11.59 3.65
C TRP A 501 18.26 -12.31 2.50
N GLY A 502 17.58 -13.28 1.89
CA GLY A 502 17.99 -13.93 0.65
C GLY A 502 16.75 -14.48 -0.05
N ASN A 503 16.63 -14.25 -1.36
CA ASN A 503 15.38 -14.50 -2.09
C ASN A 503 15.02 -16.01 -2.11
N PRO A 504 13.83 -16.39 -1.61
CA PRO A 504 13.37 -17.78 -1.60
C PRO A 504 12.83 -18.23 -2.96
N THR A 505 12.78 -19.54 -3.19
CA THR A 505 12.23 -20.16 -4.42
C THR A 505 10.69 -20.22 -4.47
N THR A 506 10.03 -19.58 -3.51
CA THR A 506 8.57 -19.48 -3.33
C THR A 506 8.33 -18.36 -2.30
N ASP A 507 7.32 -17.52 -2.51
CA ASP A 507 7.04 -16.41 -1.59
C ASP A 507 6.64 -16.88 -0.18
N VAL A 508 6.92 -16.04 0.82
CA VAL A 508 6.73 -16.37 2.25
C VAL A 508 5.27 -16.67 2.58
N LEU A 509 4.32 -15.97 1.97
CA LEU A 509 2.89 -16.20 2.14
C LEU A 509 2.48 -17.59 1.62
N LEU A 510 2.87 -17.94 0.39
CA LEU A 510 2.60 -19.24 -0.21
C LEU A 510 3.33 -20.39 0.51
N ALA A 511 4.53 -20.14 1.03
CA ALA A 511 5.24 -21.08 1.89
C ALA A 511 4.46 -21.33 3.20
N TYR A 512 4.01 -20.26 3.88
CA TYR A 512 3.23 -20.34 5.11
C TYR A 512 1.89 -21.08 4.96
N TYR A 513 1.27 -21.06 3.77
CA TYR A 513 0.06 -21.84 3.49
C TYR A 513 0.31 -23.28 3.02
N ARG A 514 1.57 -23.69 2.77
CA ARG A 514 1.93 -25.02 2.26
C ARG A 514 2.67 -25.91 3.27
N TYR A 515 3.18 -25.36 4.37
CA TYR A 515 4.02 -26.04 5.38
C TYR A 515 3.54 -25.78 6.80
#